data_AF-A0A498P3C4-F1
#
_entry.id   AF-A0A498P3C4-F1
#
_cell.length_a   1.000
_cell.length_b   1.000
_cell.length_c   1.000
_cell.angle_alpha   90.00
_cell.angle_beta   90.00
_cell.angle_gamma   90.00
#
_symmetry.space_group_name_H-M   'P 1'
#
loop_
_entity.id
_entity.type
_entity.pdbx_description
1 polymer ?
#
loop_
_entity_poly.entity_id
_entity_poly.type
_entity_poly.pdbx_seq_one_letter_code
_entity_poly.pdbx_strand_id
1 'polypeptide(L)' 'MGIVKYQEHKVMFFPDFSVAVRKQRKQFDDVKKRLQVLNVPYRFVYPAKLSFMHKGQWKICETAGDVQKCIEEFGEAPGE' A
#
# COMPACT_ATOMS: atom_id res chain seq x y z
N MET A 1 -0.38 -17.97 -4.14
CA MET A 1 -1.83 -17.81 -4.41
C MET A 1 -2.21 -18.79 -5.50
N GLY A 2 -3.06 -19.77 -5.18
CA GLY A 2 -3.35 -20.92 -6.04
C GLY A 2 -4.25 -20.55 -7.23
N ILE A 3 -4.03 -21.22 -8.37
CA ILE A 3 -4.83 -21.07 -9.58
C ILE A 3 -6.10 -21.89 -9.38
N VAL A 4 -7.26 -21.23 -9.30
CA VAL A 4 -8.54 -21.93 -9.24
C VAL A 4 -9.08 -22.08 -10.66
N LYS A 5 -9.40 -23.32 -11.05
CA LYS A 5 -9.99 -23.65 -12.35
C LYS A 5 -11.41 -24.18 -12.12
N TYR A 6 -12.39 -23.70 -12.87
CA TYR A 6 -13.75 -24.24 -12.90
C TYR A 6 -14.09 -24.58 -14.35
N GLN A 7 -14.47 -25.83 -14.62
CA GLN A 7 -14.75 -26.33 -15.97
C GLN A 7 -13.66 -25.95 -17.00
N GLU A 8 -12.39 -26.19 -16.67
CA GLU A 8 -11.24 -25.88 -17.52
C GLU A 8 -10.95 -24.38 -17.76
N HIS A 9 -11.82 -23.49 -17.30
CA HIS A 9 -11.61 -22.05 -17.32
C HIS A 9 -10.93 -21.56 -16.03
N LYS A 10 -9.94 -20.70 -16.20
CA LYS A 10 -9.22 -20.05 -15.09
C LYS A 10 -10.15 -19.03 -14.43
N VAL A 11 -10.58 -19.29 -13.20
CA VAL A 11 -11.41 -18.36 -12.42
C VAL A 11 -10.49 -17.44 -11.63
N MET A 12 -10.60 -16.14 -11.89
CA MET A 12 -9.89 -15.11 -11.13
C MET A 12 -10.84 -14.58 -10.05
N PHE A 13 -10.51 -14.85 -8.79
CA PHE A 13 -11.17 -14.22 -7.66
C PHE A 13 -10.62 -12.80 -7.52
N PHE A 14 -11.33 -11.87 -8.12
CA PHE A 14 -11.17 -10.47 -7.78
C PHE A 14 -12.03 -10.21 -6.55
N PRO A 15 -11.45 -9.92 -5.37
CA PRO A 15 -12.23 -9.29 -4.32
C PRO A 15 -12.98 -8.09 -4.92
N ASP A 16 -14.30 -8.04 -4.70
CA ASP A 16 -15.14 -6.91 -5.10
C ASP A 16 -14.75 -5.68 -4.29
N PHE A 17 -13.66 -5.05 -4.71
CA PHE A 17 -13.22 -3.78 -4.16
C PHE A 17 -14.12 -2.72 -4.77
N SER A 18 -14.99 -2.13 -3.95
CA SER A 18 -15.76 -0.95 -4.33
C SER A 18 -14.83 0.12 -4.92
N VAL A 19 -15.35 0.95 -5.83
CA VAL A 19 -14.59 2.01 -6.52
C VAL A 19 -13.79 2.89 -5.55
N ALA A 20 -14.34 3.13 -4.35
CA ALA A 20 -13.67 3.83 -3.26
C ALA A 20 -12.34 3.17 -2.84
N VAL A 21 -12.30 1.86 -2.65
CA VAL A 21 -11.10 1.10 -2.25
C VAL A 21 -10.05 1.10 -3.35
N ARG A 22 -10.47 0.98 -4.62
CA ARG A 22 -9.54 1.10 -5.77
C ARG A 22 -8.93 2.51 -5.86
N LYS A 23 -9.73 3.56 -5.68
CA LYS A 23 -9.26 4.95 -5.65
C LYS A 23 -8.31 5.18 -4.48
N GLN A 24 -8.60 4.60 -3.32
CA GLN A 24 -7.74 4.66 -2.13
C GLN A 24 -6.39 3.99 -2.41
N ARG A 25 -6.36 2.77 -2.95
CA ARG A 25 -5.13 2.08 -3.34
C ARG A 25 -4.30 2.84 -4.37
N LYS A 26 -4.94 3.54 -5.31
CA LYS A 26 -4.25 4.38 -6.30
C LYS A 26 -3.57 5.59 -5.67
N GLN A 27 -4.10 6.14 -4.58
CA GLN A 27 -3.48 7.24 -3.84
C GLN A 27 -2.19 6.79 -3.13
N PHE A 28 -2.11 5.52 -2.73
CA PHE A 28 -0.88 4.94 -2.17
C PHE A 28 0.18 4.56 -3.23
N ASP A 29 -0.07 4.80 -4.53
CA ASP A 29 0.91 4.47 -5.58
C ASP A 29 2.16 5.35 -5.51
N ASP A 30 2.00 6.63 -5.17
CA ASP A 30 3.13 7.55 -4.97
C ASP A 30 3.97 7.11 -3.75
N VAL A 31 3.30 6.76 -2.64
CA VAL A 31 3.96 6.25 -1.42
C VAL A 31 4.74 4.97 -1.73
N LYS A 32 4.14 4.04 -2.49
CA LYS A 32 4.81 2.80 -2.91
C LYS A 32 6.10 3.08 -3.67
N LYS A 33 6.07 4.00 -4.63
CA LYS A 33 7.26 4.37 -5.40
C LYS A 33 8.35 4.90 -4.48
N ARG A 34 8.00 5.80 -3.55
CA ARG A 34 8.97 6.34 -2.58
C ARG A 34 9.52 5.27 -1.64
N LEU A 35 8.66 4.41 -1.10
CA LEU A 35 9.08 3.29 -0.24
C LEU A 35 9.99 2.31 -0.98
N GLN A 36 9.76 2.07 -2.27
CA GLN A 36 10.67 1.27 -3.10
C GLN A 36 12.02 1.94 -3.31
N VAL A 37 12.03 3.25 -3.60
CA VAL A 37 13.28 4.02 -3.74
C VAL A 37 14.08 4.00 -2.43
N LEU A 38 13.39 4.11 -1.30
CA LEU A 38 13.98 4.09 0.04
C LEU A 38 14.29 2.68 0.57
N ASN A 39 13.99 1.63 -0.20
CA ASN A 39 14.15 0.22 0.19
C ASN A 39 13.46 -0.14 1.53
N VAL A 40 12.35 0.53 1.83
CA VAL A 40 11.63 0.35 3.10
C VAL A 40 10.64 -0.80 2.97
N PRO A 41 10.63 -1.76 3.92
CA PRO A 41 9.65 -2.84 3.90
C PRO A 41 8.25 -2.29 4.16
N TYR A 42 7.32 -2.66 3.27
CA TYR A 42 5.92 -2.27 3.36
C TYR A 42 4.97 -3.45 3.09
N ARG A 43 3.76 -3.34 3.63
CA ARG A 43 2.68 -4.33 3.50
C ARG A 43 1.35 -3.61 3.29
N PHE A 44 0.57 -4.09 2.32
CA PHE A 44 -0.83 -3.69 2.20
C PHE A 44 -1.69 -4.51 3.14
N VAL A 45 -2.39 -3.82 4.03
CA VAL A 45 -3.43 -4.40 4.90
C VAL A 45 -4.78 -4.12 4.26
N TYR A 46 -5.62 -5.16 4.20
CA TYR A 46 -6.98 -5.05 3.67
C TYR A 46 -7.81 -4.04 4.50
N PRO A 47 -8.70 -3.24 3.89
CA PRO A 47 -8.99 -3.14 2.45
C PRO A 47 -8.04 -2.20 1.65
N ALA A 48 -7.57 -1.11 2.27
CA ALA A 48 -6.66 -0.14 1.64
C ALA A 48 -5.82 0.62 2.69
N LYS A 49 -5.18 -0.11 3.60
CA LYS A 49 -4.23 0.48 4.54
C LYS A 49 -2.81 0.10 4.12
N LEU A 50 -1.90 1.06 4.12
CA LEU A 50 -0.49 0.81 3.83
C LEU A 50 0.27 0.81 5.15
N SER A 51 0.87 -0.33 5.49
CA SER A 51 1.75 -0.44 6.64
C SER A 51 3.20 -0.46 6.19
N PHE A 52 4.07 0.29 6.85
CA PHE A 52 5.51 0.31 6.54
C PHE A 52 6.33 0.47 7.81
N MET A 53 7.62 0.14 7.72
CA MET A 53 8.56 0.34 8.82
C MET A 53 9.26 1.69 8.70
N HIS A 54 9.13 2.54 9.71
CA HIS A 54 9.81 3.84 9.79
C HIS A 54 10.49 3.96 11.16
N LYS A 55 11.80 4.25 11.19
CA LYS A 55 12.60 4.39 12.43
C LYS A 55 12.39 3.24 13.44
N GLY A 56 12.25 2.00 12.95
CA GLY A 56 12.03 0.80 13.78
C GLY A 56 10.59 0.62 14.29
N GLN A 57 9.65 1.48 13.91
CA GLN A 57 8.23 1.38 14.25
C GLN A 57 7.39 1.08 13.00
N TRP A 58 6.38 0.22 13.16
CA TRP A 58 5.39 -0.02 12.12
C TRP A 58 4.35 1.09 12.14
N LYS A 59 4.30 1.89 11.08
CA LYS A 59 3.26 2.90 10.87
C LYS A 59 2.22 2.38 9.87
N ILE A 60 0.97 2.79 10.06
CA ILE A 60 -0.16 2.40 9.21
C ILE A 60 -0.82 3.69 8.72
N CYS A 61 -0.82 3.89 7.42
CA CYS A 61 -1.52 5.00 6.79
C CYS A 61 -2.80 4.44 6.16
N GLU A 62 -3.95 4.87 6.68
CA GLU A 62 -5.28 4.41 6.22
C GLU A 62 -6.01 5.43 5.34
N THR A 63 -5.63 6.71 5.44
CA THR A 63 -6.32 7.81 4.76
C THR A 63 -5.42 8.47 3.72
N ALA A 64 -6.00 8.89 2.59
CA ALA A 64 -5.27 9.56 1.53
C ALA A 64 -4.68 10.93 1.92
N GLY A 65 -5.26 11.62 2.92
CA GLY A 65 -4.64 12.81 3.51
C GLY A 65 -3.44 12.48 4.39
N ASP A 66 -3.39 11.27 4.95
CA ASP A 66 -2.29 10.83 5.79
C ASP A 66 -1.11 10.32 4.96
N VAL A 67 -1.39 9.77 3.76
CA VAL A 67 -0.39 9.41 2.75
C VAL A 67 0.64 10.50 2.52
N GLN A 68 0.20 11.74 2.34
CA GLN A 68 1.10 12.84 2.05
C GLN A 68 1.98 13.18 3.27
N LYS A 69 1.43 13.10 4.48
CA LYS A 69 2.21 13.20 5.73
C LYS A 69 3.19 12.05 5.89
N CYS A 70 2.75 10.82 5.61
CA CYS A 70 3.59 9.63 5.60
C CYS A 70 4.68 9.70 4.53
N ILE A 71 4.55 10.55 3.51
CA ILE A 71 5.59 10.81 2.52
C ILE A 71 6.55 11.89 3.03
N GLU A 72 6.02 12.97 3.56
CA GLU A 72 6.78 14.11 4.10
C GLU A 72 7.65 13.67 5.27
N GLU A 73 7.14 12.81 6.15
CA GLU A 73 7.88 12.28 7.30
C GLU A 73 9.08 11.40 6.90
N PHE A 74 9.11 10.86 5.68
CA PHE A 74 10.32 10.23 5.11
C PHE A 74 11.20 11.19 4.32
N GLY A 75 10.63 12.29 3.81
CA GLY A 75 11.38 13.36 3.15
C GLY A 75 12.18 14.20 4.13
N GLU A 76 11.71 14.32 5.37
CA GLU A 76 12.43 14.94 6.48
C GLU A 76 13.38 13.91 7.14
N ALA A 77 14.35 13.45 6.35
CA ALA A 77 15.56 12.91 6.94
C ALA A 77 16.36 14.10 7.50
N PRO A 78 16.62 14.17 8.82
CA PRO A 78 17.60 15.11 9.33
C PRO A 78 18.94 14.76 8.67
N GLY A 79 19.40 15.63 7.77
CA GLY A 79 20.79 15.67 7.36
C GLY A 79 21.62 16.04 8.59
N GLU A 80 22.60 15.18 8.88
CA GLU A 80 23.75 15.50 9.72
C GLU A 80 24.58 16.65 9.11
#